data_AF-A0A5F2C3U9-F1
#
_entry.id   AF-A0A5F2C3U9-F1
#
_cell.length_a   1.000
_cell.length_b   1.000
_cell.length_c   1.000
_cell.angle_alpha   90.00
_cell.angle_beta   90.00
_cell.angle_gamma   90.00
#
_symmetry.space_group_name_H-M   'P 1'
#
loop_
_entity.id
_entity.type
_entity.pdbx_description
1 polymer ?
#
loop_
_entity_poly.entity_id
_entity_poly.type
_entity_poly.pdbx_seq_one_letter_code
_entity_poly.pdbx_strand_id
1 'polypeptide(L)'
;MIYFEGENYHFLFCNPDSVARVHSKISPFYDFPLTEIEELPYLYSQAALIPKFLYELEYDRKTSPSSAIKTPPYLKYTEGFLYSEDSKFPKESEEIFDGVHYPIRSNPYRVIGTPISKSTAPILIIRENLQTQLGSIQTGNFTLYRMFRKRMFSTKYLSLRDIVNPELNEEEVIKKIEELYFDPESKTYLFRLVKILYAGTPTEEQGLVSNLFTYEIEFAKFLRDRIFSIEILPLIHGPFLNSILNKLDERILKFSIPKLSPPVRRMVEKNVSKNKWKQILDGPNKKPEPGESFPEIVEKEIFRRFSRRIYYEEGNFPIYIDTVEEDTSKTEIEFEGIPGENFNLNRSSNEIELYAITKDKILLRILKYMEVLRIDIYLSKKERDQYEFFKISAGYILEIPKYDQAKLVIGAGINSERKPLEFSLLSFAY
;
A
#
# COMPACT_ATOMS: atom_id res chain seq x y z
N MET A 1 -16.67 10.24 0.56
CA MET A 1 -15.84 9.98 1.75
C MET A 1 -14.41 9.76 1.28
N ILE A 2 -13.42 10.45 1.83
CA ILE A 2 -12.01 10.38 1.37
C ILE A 2 -11.17 9.41 2.23
N TYR A 3 -11.53 9.27 3.51
CA TYR A 3 -10.84 8.43 4.48
C TYR A 3 -11.84 7.58 5.28
N PHE A 4 -11.49 6.34 5.55
CA PHE A 4 -12.18 5.46 6.49
C PHE A 4 -11.16 4.69 7.33
N GLU A 5 -11.39 4.61 8.63
CA GLU A 5 -10.58 3.84 9.56
C GLU A 5 -11.22 2.46 9.74
N GLY A 6 -10.61 1.42 9.19
CA GLY A 6 -11.00 0.03 9.42
C GLY A 6 -10.40 -0.56 10.69
N GLU A 7 -10.58 -1.87 10.86
CA GLU A 7 -10.11 -2.61 12.03
C GLU A 7 -8.59 -2.79 11.98
N ASN A 8 -8.04 -3.15 10.81
CA ASN A 8 -6.63 -3.45 10.60
C ASN A 8 -5.94 -2.49 9.61
N TYR A 9 -6.71 -1.78 8.78
CA TYR A 9 -6.20 -0.87 7.75
C TYR A 9 -6.92 0.49 7.79
N HIS A 10 -6.19 1.53 7.40
CA HIS A 10 -6.77 2.79 6.97
C HIS A 10 -7.01 2.77 5.46
N PHE A 11 -8.17 3.25 5.06
CA PHE A 11 -8.62 3.28 3.67
C PHE A 11 -8.63 4.72 3.18
N LEU A 12 -7.91 4.98 2.09
CA LEU A 12 -7.92 6.25 1.37
C LEU A 12 -8.64 6.04 0.03
N PHE A 13 -9.74 6.73 -0.18
CA PHE A 13 -10.57 6.65 -1.40
C PHE A 13 -10.28 7.80 -2.38
N CYS A 14 -9.01 8.21 -2.46
CA CYS A 14 -8.58 9.36 -3.24
C CYS A 14 -8.68 9.10 -4.74
N ASN A 15 -8.71 10.18 -5.51
CA ASN A 15 -8.63 10.18 -6.96
C ASN A 15 -7.83 11.43 -7.40
N PRO A 16 -7.49 11.59 -8.69
CA PRO A 16 -6.67 12.73 -9.14
C PRO A 16 -7.23 14.11 -8.78
N ASP A 17 -8.55 14.22 -8.64
CA ASP A 17 -9.28 15.45 -8.31
C ASP A 17 -9.54 15.62 -6.80
N SER A 18 -9.35 14.57 -6.00
CA SER A 18 -9.61 14.55 -4.55
C SER A 18 -8.44 13.91 -3.81
N VAL A 19 -7.58 14.76 -3.25
CA VAL A 19 -6.34 14.39 -2.55
C VAL A 19 -6.52 14.31 -1.03
N ALA A 20 -5.95 13.27 -0.41
CA ALA A 20 -5.80 13.19 1.04
C ALA A 20 -4.40 13.63 1.46
N ARG A 21 -4.34 14.46 2.50
CA ARG A 21 -3.11 14.84 3.20
C ARG A 21 -3.03 14.05 4.48
N VAL A 22 -2.04 13.19 4.59
CA VAL A 22 -1.90 12.21 5.66
C VAL A 22 -0.54 12.37 6.30
N HIS A 23 -0.52 12.75 7.58
CA HIS A 23 0.71 12.68 8.36
C HIS A 23 0.85 11.26 8.86
N SER A 24 2.01 10.64 8.60
CA SER A 24 2.28 9.27 9.04
C SER A 24 3.67 9.18 9.64
N LYS A 25 3.81 8.25 10.58
CA LYS A 25 5.07 7.93 11.25
C LYS A 25 5.20 6.42 11.31
N ILE A 26 6.35 5.91 10.89
CA ILE A 26 6.70 4.50 11.09
C ILE A 26 6.78 4.27 12.61
N SER A 27 5.88 3.44 13.11
CA SER A 27 5.74 3.10 14.52
C SER A 27 5.08 1.73 14.59
N PRO A 28 5.78 0.65 14.21
CA PRO A 28 5.16 -0.66 14.18
C PRO A 28 4.77 -1.12 15.57
N PHE A 29 3.59 -1.75 15.69
CA PHE A 29 3.13 -2.34 16.95
C PHE A 29 3.93 -3.60 17.32
N TYR A 30 4.44 -4.32 16.31
CA TYR A 30 5.31 -5.49 16.47
C TYR A 30 6.77 -5.12 16.19
N ASP A 31 7.71 -5.98 16.57
CA ASP A 31 9.16 -5.77 16.46
C ASP A 31 9.69 -5.92 15.01
N PHE A 32 8.96 -5.38 14.02
CA PHE A 32 9.39 -5.37 12.64
C PHE A 32 10.60 -4.44 12.45
N PRO A 33 11.61 -4.83 11.65
CA PRO A 33 12.72 -3.96 11.32
C PRO A 33 12.22 -2.66 10.66
N LEU A 34 12.54 -1.51 11.25
CA LEU A 34 12.12 -0.20 10.73
C LEU A 34 12.60 0.04 9.30
N THR A 35 13.75 -0.53 8.93
CA THR A 35 14.34 -0.44 7.60
C THR A 35 13.55 -1.18 6.51
N GLU A 36 12.69 -2.12 6.90
CA GLU A 36 11.82 -2.90 5.99
C GLU A 36 10.42 -2.27 5.87
N ILE A 37 10.15 -1.20 6.62
CA ILE A 37 8.89 -0.47 6.57
C ILE A 37 9.05 0.72 5.64
N GLU A 38 8.19 0.80 4.65
CA GLU A 38 8.23 1.85 3.64
C GLU A 38 7.81 3.21 4.23
N GLU A 39 8.60 4.28 4.04
CA GLU A 39 8.13 5.63 4.38
C GLU A 39 6.97 6.04 3.48
N LEU A 40 5.84 6.41 4.07
CA LEU A 40 4.64 6.79 3.33
C LEU A 40 4.68 8.26 2.86
N PRO A 41 4.11 8.58 1.67
CA PRO A 41 3.98 9.96 1.21
C PRO A 41 2.99 10.75 2.08
N TYR A 42 3.12 12.08 2.08
CA TYR A 42 2.14 12.97 2.71
C TYR A 42 0.86 13.10 1.89
N LEU A 43 0.94 12.99 0.56
CA LEU A 43 -0.15 13.30 -0.34
C LEU A 43 -0.56 12.07 -1.16
N TYR A 44 -1.83 11.71 -1.06
CA TYR A 44 -2.43 10.59 -1.78
C TYR A 44 -3.47 11.11 -2.77
N SER A 45 -3.28 10.82 -4.06
CA SER A 45 -4.20 11.15 -5.15
C SER A 45 -4.81 9.89 -5.80
N GLN A 46 -4.66 8.73 -5.17
CA GLN A 46 -5.20 7.45 -5.63
C GLN A 46 -5.63 6.61 -4.43
N ALA A 47 -6.42 5.58 -4.69
CA ALA A 47 -6.82 4.62 -3.67
C ALA A 47 -5.58 3.99 -3.02
N ALA A 48 -5.58 3.89 -1.69
CA ALA A 48 -4.46 3.34 -0.93
C ALA A 48 -4.93 2.69 0.37
N LEU A 49 -4.18 1.67 0.79
CA LEU A 49 -4.38 0.90 2.00
C LEU A 49 -3.17 1.07 2.89
N ILE A 50 -3.37 1.56 4.12
CA ILE A 50 -2.28 1.79 5.08
C ILE A 50 -2.49 0.86 6.28
N PRO A 51 -1.60 -0.11 6.53
CA PRO A 51 -1.73 -1.04 7.65
C PRO A 51 -1.59 -0.34 9.02
N LYS A 52 -2.59 -0.48 9.90
CA LYS A 52 -2.61 0.15 11.23
C LYS A 52 -1.53 -0.38 12.16
N PHE A 53 -1.05 -1.59 11.94
CA PHE A 53 -0.02 -2.21 12.78
C PHE A 53 1.42 -1.76 12.44
N LEU A 54 1.60 -0.93 11.41
CA LEU A 54 2.92 -0.43 11.00
C LEU A 54 3.11 1.08 11.25
N TYR A 55 2.02 1.84 11.29
CA TYR A 55 2.09 3.30 11.27
C TYR A 55 1.19 3.92 12.35
N GLU A 56 1.68 5.00 12.93
CA GLU A 56 0.84 6.03 13.54
C GLU A 56 0.41 6.99 12.42
N LEU A 57 -0.89 7.29 12.35
CA LEU A 57 -1.48 8.09 11.28
C LEU A 57 -2.33 9.23 11.83
N GLU A 58 -2.03 10.45 11.38
CA GLU A 58 -2.83 11.64 11.65
C GLU A 58 -3.53 12.09 10.37
N TYR A 59 -4.85 12.15 10.45
CA TYR A 59 -5.73 12.64 9.39
C TYR A 59 -6.83 13.51 10.02
N ASP A 60 -7.08 14.69 9.44
CA ASP A 60 -8.07 15.65 9.91
C ASP A 60 -8.00 15.95 11.43
N ARG A 61 -6.76 16.16 11.92
CA ARG A 61 -6.42 16.41 13.35
C ARG A 61 -6.76 15.25 14.30
N LYS A 62 -7.17 14.09 13.78
CA LYS A 62 -7.33 12.86 14.55
C LYS A 62 -6.07 12.02 14.38
N THR A 63 -5.42 11.72 15.50
CA THR A 63 -4.29 10.79 15.55
C THR A 63 -4.79 9.39 15.87
N SER A 64 -4.40 8.43 15.03
CA SER A 64 -4.65 7.01 15.21
C SER A 64 -3.31 6.34 15.48
N PRO A 65 -3.05 5.86 16.72
CA PRO A 65 -1.82 5.16 17.03
C PRO A 65 -1.78 3.82 16.31
N SER A 66 -0.58 3.27 16.15
CA SER A 66 -0.43 1.90 15.67
C SER A 66 -1.08 0.92 16.63
N SER A 67 -1.79 -0.10 16.11
CA SER A 67 -2.51 -1.07 16.93
C SER A 67 -2.18 -2.51 16.57
N ALA A 68 -2.42 -3.43 17.51
CA ALA A 68 -2.37 -4.86 17.25
C ALA A 68 -3.34 -5.24 16.11
N ILE A 69 -2.95 -6.26 15.34
CA ILE A 69 -3.85 -6.91 14.39
C ILE A 69 -5.00 -7.54 15.17
N LYS A 70 -6.21 -7.32 14.70
CA LYS A 70 -7.44 -7.88 15.27
C LYS A 70 -8.07 -8.86 14.31
N THR A 71 -8.40 -10.03 14.83
CA THR A 71 -9.10 -11.09 14.11
C THR A 71 -10.22 -11.62 14.99
N PRO A 72 -11.34 -12.06 14.41
CA PRO A 72 -12.35 -12.76 15.19
C PRO A 72 -11.80 -14.10 15.70
N PRO A 73 -12.44 -14.70 16.72
CA PRO A 73 -12.03 -15.98 17.29
C PRO A 73 -12.00 -17.08 16.25
N TYR A 74 -11.03 -17.98 16.37
CA TYR A 74 -10.94 -19.17 15.54
C TYR A 74 -12.16 -20.07 15.78
N LEU A 75 -12.72 -20.59 14.69
CA LEU A 75 -13.76 -21.59 14.71
C LEU A 75 -13.14 -22.95 14.37
N LYS A 76 -13.25 -23.90 15.28
CA LYS A 76 -12.76 -25.26 15.09
C LYS A 76 -13.91 -26.15 14.61
N TYR A 77 -13.73 -26.81 13.48
CA TYR A 77 -14.66 -27.83 12.99
C TYR A 77 -14.18 -29.23 13.39
N THR A 78 -15.04 -30.04 13.99
CA THR A 78 -14.74 -31.43 14.36
C THR A 78 -16.02 -32.25 14.36
N GLU A 79 -16.07 -33.33 13.58
CA GLU A 79 -17.17 -34.32 13.57
C GLU A 79 -18.57 -33.70 13.39
N GLY A 80 -18.73 -32.70 12.51
CA GLY A 80 -20.02 -32.04 12.28
C GLY A 80 -20.38 -30.98 13.32
N PHE A 81 -19.48 -30.66 14.24
CA PHE A 81 -19.65 -29.63 15.25
C PHE A 81 -18.65 -28.49 15.06
N LEU A 82 -19.14 -27.28 15.26
CA LEU A 82 -18.38 -26.04 15.21
C LEU A 82 -18.19 -25.51 16.63
N TYR A 83 -16.95 -25.27 17.01
CA TYR A 83 -16.54 -24.76 18.32
C TYR A 83 -15.97 -23.36 18.16
N SER A 84 -16.50 -22.41 18.93
CA SER A 84 -15.89 -21.08 19.10
C SER A 84 -14.99 -21.07 20.34
N GLU A 85 -13.78 -20.56 20.22
CA GLU A 85 -12.82 -20.48 21.34
C GLU A 85 -13.24 -19.48 22.43
N ASP A 86 -14.02 -18.46 22.08
CA ASP A 86 -14.55 -17.46 23.02
C ASP A 86 -15.63 -18.02 23.98
N SER A 87 -15.75 -19.35 24.07
CA SER A 87 -16.74 -20.10 24.87
C SER A 87 -18.19 -19.90 24.44
N LYS A 88 -18.55 -18.84 23.71
CA LYS A 88 -19.89 -18.61 23.12
C LYS A 88 -19.80 -17.97 21.73
N PHE A 89 -20.76 -18.27 20.87
CA PHE A 89 -21.00 -17.50 19.65
C PHE A 89 -21.68 -16.17 19.99
N PRO A 90 -21.42 -15.08 19.26
CA PRO A 90 -22.20 -13.85 19.33
C PRO A 90 -23.70 -14.11 19.13
N LYS A 91 -24.57 -13.30 19.76
CA LYS A 91 -26.03 -13.53 19.79
C LYS A 91 -26.68 -13.58 18.39
N GLU A 92 -26.10 -12.88 17.43
CA GLU A 92 -26.60 -12.75 16.05
C GLU A 92 -25.80 -13.62 15.09
N SER A 93 -25.31 -14.77 15.55
CA SER A 93 -24.56 -15.70 14.70
C SER A 93 -25.51 -16.63 13.95
N GLU A 94 -25.25 -16.83 12.66
CA GLU A 94 -26.07 -17.64 11.76
C GLU A 94 -25.18 -18.48 10.84
N GLU A 95 -25.59 -19.71 10.55
CA GLU A 95 -25.06 -20.48 9.42
C GLU A 95 -25.86 -20.16 8.16
N ILE A 96 -25.18 -19.95 7.03
CA ILE A 96 -25.81 -19.90 5.71
C ILE A 96 -25.62 -21.25 5.03
N PHE A 97 -26.72 -21.92 4.72
CA PHE A 97 -26.73 -23.17 3.97
C PHE A 97 -27.82 -23.12 2.89
N ASP A 98 -27.44 -23.35 1.62
CA ASP A 98 -28.32 -23.23 0.44
C ASP A 98 -29.12 -21.91 0.39
N GLY A 99 -28.49 -20.80 0.82
CA GLY A 99 -29.12 -19.48 0.86
C GLY A 99 -30.12 -19.28 2.01
N VAL A 100 -30.31 -20.28 2.87
CA VAL A 100 -31.15 -20.21 4.07
C VAL A 100 -30.28 -19.91 5.28
N HIS A 101 -30.78 -19.03 6.16
CA HIS A 101 -30.11 -18.62 7.39
C HIS A 101 -30.59 -19.45 8.58
N TYR A 102 -29.65 -20.05 9.31
CA TYR A 102 -29.90 -20.90 10.47
C TYR A 102 -29.26 -20.32 11.73
N PRO A 103 -30.03 -19.96 12.77
CA PRO A 103 -29.48 -19.31 13.95
C PRO A 103 -28.61 -20.26 14.79
N ILE A 104 -27.45 -19.77 15.23
CA ILE A 104 -26.52 -20.49 16.10
C ILE A 104 -26.83 -20.16 17.56
N ARG A 105 -27.29 -21.17 18.32
CA ARG A 105 -27.77 -20.99 19.71
C ARG A 105 -26.93 -21.71 20.77
N SER A 106 -25.91 -22.45 20.37
CA SER A 106 -25.07 -23.27 21.26
C SER A 106 -23.61 -23.25 20.84
N ASN A 107 -22.72 -23.58 21.79
CA ASN A 107 -21.32 -23.88 21.53
C ASN A 107 -20.98 -25.20 22.26
N PRO A 108 -20.70 -26.32 21.57
CA PRO A 108 -20.61 -26.43 20.11
C PRO A 108 -21.96 -26.23 19.40
N TYR A 109 -21.88 -25.81 18.16
CA TYR A 109 -22.99 -25.74 17.23
C TYR A 109 -22.94 -26.94 16.27
N ARG A 110 -24.07 -27.62 16.07
CA ARG A 110 -24.16 -28.67 15.06
C ARG A 110 -24.46 -28.04 13.70
N VAL A 111 -23.54 -28.22 12.76
CA VAL A 111 -23.64 -27.63 11.43
C VAL A 111 -24.79 -28.28 10.64
N ILE A 112 -25.60 -27.48 9.97
CA ILE A 112 -26.72 -27.92 9.13
C ILE A 112 -26.19 -28.48 7.81
N GLY A 113 -25.26 -27.75 7.18
CA GLY A 113 -24.49 -28.23 6.06
C GLY A 113 -23.48 -29.29 6.50
N THR A 114 -23.90 -30.55 6.57
CA THR A 114 -22.93 -31.64 6.77
C THR A 114 -22.19 -31.98 5.48
N PRO A 115 -20.85 -32.01 5.48
CA PRO A 115 -20.11 -32.75 4.47
C PRO A 115 -20.38 -34.25 4.67
N ILE A 116 -21.27 -34.82 3.86
CA ILE A 116 -21.47 -36.28 3.79
C ILE A 116 -20.26 -36.86 3.05
N SER A 117 -19.05 -36.88 3.62
CA SER A 117 -17.83 -37.51 3.07
C SER A 117 -17.45 -37.19 1.60
N LYS A 118 -18.17 -36.28 0.93
CA LYS A 118 -18.16 -36.01 -0.52
C LYS A 118 -18.60 -34.59 -0.87
N SER A 119 -18.99 -33.75 0.10
CA SER A 119 -19.30 -32.35 -0.17
C SER A 119 -18.04 -31.52 0.01
N THR A 120 -17.62 -30.84 -1.04
CA THR A 120 -16.48 -29.90 -1.07
C THR A 120 -16.91 -28.46 -0.75
N ALA A 121 -18.17 -28.24 -0.38
CA ALA A 121 -18.69 -26.90 -0.13
C ALA A 121 -18.22 -26.37 1.24
N PRO A 122 -17.74 -25.13 1.32
CA PRO A 122 -17.33 -24.52 2.57
C PRO A 122 -18.54 -24.19 3.46
N ILE A 123 -18.34 -24.20 4.78
CA ILE A 123 -19.37 -23.78 5.75
C ILE A 123 -19.31 -22.26 5.88
N LEU A 124 -20.45 -21.59 5.75
CA LEU A 124 -20.54 -20.14 5.84
C LEU A 124 -21.24 -19.73 7.12
N ILE A 125 -20.58 -18.91 7.93
CA ILE A 125 -21.10 -18.42 9.21
C ILE A 125 -21.11 -16.89 9.19
N ILE A 126 -22.23 -16.27 9.50
CA ILE A 126 -22.30 -14.84 9.85
C ILE A 126 -22.11 -14.71 11.35
N ARG A 127 -21.26 -13.78 11.78
CA ARG A 127 -21.04 -13.41 13.18
C ARG A 127 -21.01 -11.89 13.26
N GLU A 128 -22.08 -11.29 13.79
CA GLU A 128 -22.25 -9.83 13.83
C GLU A 128 -22.14 -9.23 12.43
N ASN A 129 -21.07 -8.47 12.14
CA ASN A 129 -20.83 -7.81 10.86
C ASN A 129 -19.80 -8.54 9.98
N LEU A 130 -19.40 -9.76 10.34
CA LEU A 130 -18.39 -10.54 9.62
C LEU A 130 -18.98 -11.83 9.06
N GLN A 131 -18.54 -12.20 7.86
CA GLN A 131 -18.78 -13.53 7.29
C GLN A 131 -17.50 -14.37 7.46
N THR A 132 -17.65 -15.59 7.95
CA THR A 132 -16.57 -16.57 8.11
C THR A 132 -16.85 -17.75 7.18
N GLN A 133 -15.95 -17.97 6.24
CA GLN A 133 -15.91 -19.17 5.41
C GLN A 133 -14.95 -20.17 6.05
N LEU A 134 -15.46 -21.32 6.47
CA LEU A 134 -14.64 -22.45 6.90
C LEU A 134 -14.46 -23.42 5.74
N GLY A 135 -13.22 -23.80 5.46
CA GLY A 135 -12.93 -24.66 4.32
C GLY A 135 -12.73 -23.89 3.00
N SER A 136 -12.11 -24.58 2.06
CA SER A 136 -11.96 -24.11 0.68
C SER A 136 -13.07 -24.64 -0.21
N ILE A 137 -13.29 -23.97 -1.35
CA ILE A 137 -14.28 -24.37 -2.36
C ILE A 137 -13.84 -25.65 -3.10
N GLN A 138 -12.54 -25.76 -3.38
CA GLN A 138 -11.93 -26.90 -4.06
C GLN A 138 -10.96 -27.62 -3.13
N THR A 139 -10.93 -28.95 -3.27
CA THR A 139 -10.00 -29.88 -2.61
C THR A 139 -9.69 -31.04 -3.57
N GLY A 140 -8.60 -31.76 -3.35
CA GLY A 140 -8.16 -32.80 -4.27
C GLY A 140 -7.61 -32.23 -5.59
N ASN A 141 -7.62 -33.03 -6.64
CA ASN A 141 -7.09 -32.61 -7.94
C ASN A 141 -8.11 -31.77 -8.70
N PHE A 142 -7.69 -30.59 -9.14
CA PHE A 142 -8.49 -29.72 -9.98
C PHE A 142 -7.60 -28.95 -10.96
N THR A 143 -8.22 -28.42 -11.99
CA THR A 143 -7.54 -27.70 -13.06
C THR A 143 -7.97 -26.24 -13.02
N LEU A 144 -7.00 -25.34 -13.23
CA LEU A 144 -7.27 -23.94 -13.52
C LEU A 144 -6.56 -23.50 -14.80
N TYR A 145 -7.10 -22.46 -15.43
CA TYR A 145 -6.52 -21.85 -16.61
C TYR A 145 -5.71 -20.62 -16.22
N ARG A 146 -4.39 -20.73 -16.34
CA ARG A 146 -3.45 -19.65 -16.05
C ARG A 146 -3.38 -18.65 -17.19
N MET A 147 -3.46 -17.38 -16.84
CA MET A 147 -3.09 -16.26 -17.71
C MET A 147 -2.15 -15.33 -16.96
N PHE A 148 -1.37 -14.57 -17.72
CA PHE A 148 -0.50 -13.54 -17.14
C PHE A 148 -1.15 -12.18 -17.28
N ARG A 149 -1.24 -11.45 -16.17
CA ARG A 149 -1.54 -10.01 -16.22
C ARG A 149 -0.30 -9.21 -15.94
N LYS A 150 -0.26 -8.03 -16.55
CA LYS A 150 0.73 -7.01 -16.24
C LYS A 150 0.64 -6.67 -14.76
N ARG A 151 1.76 -6.77 -14.08
CA ARG A 151 1.85 -6.40 -12.66
C ARG A 151 1.93 -4.88 -12.59
N MET A 152 1.05 -4.30 -11.79
CA MET A 152 1.15 -2.88 -11.46
C MET A 152 2.12 -2.75 -10.29
N PHE A 153 3.20 -2.02 -10.48
CA PHE A 153 4.10 -1.63 -9.41
C PHE A 153 3.70 -0.24 -8.93
N SER A 154 3.78 -0.03 -7.62
CA SER A 154 3.68 1.29 -7.04
C SER A 154 5.09 1.87 -6.87
N THR A 155 5.26 3.12 -7.28
CA THR A 155 6.48 3.87 -6.98
C THR A 155 6.10 5.29 -6.64
N LYS A 156 7.09 6.03 -6.15
CA LYS A 156 6.95 7.44 -5.81
C LYS A 156 7.62 8.25 -6.88
N TYR A 157 6.99 9.36 -7.21
CA TYR A 157 7.60 10.39 -8.05
C TYR A 157 7.34 11.76 -7.45
N LEU A 158 8.21 12.69 -7.79
CA LEU A 158 8.07 14.08 -7.40
C LEU A 158 7.23 14.80 -8.46
N SER A 159 6.03 15.28 -8.10
CA SER A 159 5.23 16.09 -9.03
C SER A 159 5.80 17.51 -9.06
N LEU A 160 6.41 17.91 -10.18
CA LEU A 160 6.90 19.30 -10.28
C LEU A 160 5.74 20.31 -10.22
N ARG A 161 4.50 19.91 -10.56
CA ARG A 161 3.33 20.80 -10.42
C ARG A 161 3.08 21.21 -8.96
N ASP A 162 3.36 20.33 -8.00
CA ASP A 162 3.25 20.64 -6.57
C ASP A 162 4.43 21.46 -6.04
N ILE A 163 5.49 21.60 -6.82
CA ILE A 163 6.77 22.19 -6.41
C ILE A 163 6.98 23.56 -7.00
N VAL A 164 6.75 23.66 -8.30
CA VAL A 164 6.94 24.87 -9.08
C VAL A 164 5.86 25.86 -8.67
N ASN A 165 6.24 27.14 -8.53
CA ASN A 165 5.28 28.19 -8.23
C ASN A 165 4.20 28.22 -9.33
N PRO A 166 2.91 28.08 -9.01
CA PRO A 166 1.83 28.08 -9.99
C PRO A 166 1.73 29.38 -10.81
N GLU A 167 2.37 30.46 -10.36
CA GLU A 167 2.43 31.73 -11.09
C GLU A 167 3.46 31.73 -12.23
N LEU A 168 4.37 30.75 -12.29
CA LEU A 168 5.40 30.68 -13.33
C LEU A 168 4.86 30.02 -14.60
N ASN A 169 5.13 30.65 -15.74
CA ASN A 169 4.87 30.04 -17.05
C ASN A 169 5.99 29.05 -17.44
N GLU A 170 5.75 28.25 -18.47
CA GLU A 170 6.68 27.21 -18.93
C GLU A 170 8.11 27.74 -19.19
N GLU A 171 8.23 28.89 -19.86
CA GLU A 171 9.52 29.51 -20.20
C GLU A 171 10.30 29.93 -18.95
N GLU A 172 9.62 30.50 -17.95
CA GLU A 172 10.24 30.91 -16.68
C GLU A 172 10.74 29.71 -15.86
N VAL A 173 10.03 28.58 -15.92
CA VAL A 173 10.44 27.34 -15.25
C VAL A 173 11.66 26.73 -15.94
N ILE A 174 11.66 26.70 -17.28
CA ILE A 174 12.81 26.23 -18.07
C ILE A 174 14.06 27.05 -17.72
N LYS A 175 13.94 28.38 -17.68
CA LYS A 175 15.05 29.26 -17.33
C LYS A 175 15.60 28.99 -15.92
N LYS A 176 14.71 28.71 -14.95
CA LYS A 176 15.16 28.32 -13.61
C LYS A 176 15.86 26.96 -13.60
N ILE A 177 15.38 25.98 -14.38
CA ILE A 177 16.03 24.67 -14.49
C ILE A 177 17.44 24.78 -15.09
N GLU A 178 17.64 25.67 -16.07
CA GLU A 178 18.97 25.94 -16.62
C GLU A 178 19.96 26.41 -15.54
N GLU A 179 19.51 27.19 -14.57
CA GLU A 179 20.32 27.68 -13.46
C GLU A 179 20.63 26.63 -12.38
N LEU A 180 19.90 25.50 -12.35
CA LEU A 180 20.11 24.43 -11.38
C LEU A 180 21.40 23.65 -11.65
N TYR A 181 21.97 23.07 -10.61
CA TYR A 181 23.20 22.28 -10.71
C TYR A 181 22.89 20.78 -10.91
N PHE A 182 22.24 20.48 -12.04
CA PHE A 182 22.04 19.12 -12.54
C PHE A 182 23.01 18.80 -13.68
N ASP A 183 23.35 17.52 -13.85
CA ASP A 183 24.07 17.05 -15.04
C ASP A 183 23.23 17.24 -16.32
N PRO A 184 23.85 17.30 -17.52
CA PRO A 184 23.13 17.61 -18.77
C PRO A 184 21.99 16.63 -19.10
N GLU A 185 22.15 15.36 -18.75
CA GLU A 185 21.14 14.33 -18.97
C GLU A 185 19.93 14.58 -18.06
N SER A 186 20.17 14.80 -16.77
CA SER A 186 19.16 15.18 -15.78
C SER A 186 18.41 16.47 -16.17
N LYS A 187 19.11 17.50 -16.69
CA LYS A 187 18.45 18.72 -17.19
C LYS A 187 17.54 18.46 -18.38
N THR A 188 18.01 17.64 -19.33
CA THR A 188 17.22 17.25 -20.50
C THR A 188 15.93 16.57 -20.07
N TYR A 189 16.01 15.69 -19.07
CA TYR A 189 14.85 15.03 -18.51
C TYR A 189 13.91 15.99 -17.77
N LEU A 190 14.41 16.95 -17.00
CA LEU A 190 13.58 18.00 -16.38
C LEU A 190 12.85 18.85 -17.43
N PHE A 191 13.51 19.21 -18.55
CA PHE A 191 12.85 19.95 -19.62
C PHE A 191 11.72 19.16 -20.28
N ARG A 192 11.92 17.86 -20.52
CA ARG A 192 10.86 16.97 -21.03
C ARG A 192 9.71 16.89 -20.03
N LEU A 193 10.01 16.77 -18.74
CA LEU A 193 9.01 16.72 -17.68
C LEU A 193 8.17 18.01 -17.62
N VAL A 194 8.80 19.18 -17.70
CA VAL A 194 8.10 20.48 -17.73
C VAL A 194 7.13 20.55 -18.91
N LYS A 195 7.57 20.15 -20.11
CA LYS A 195 6.69 20.11 -21.30
C LYS A 195 5.48 19.21 -21.11
N ILE A 196 5.68 18.04 -20.50
CA ILE A 196 4.60 17.08 -20.18
C ILE A 196 3.61 17.69 -19.18
N LEU A 197 4.12 18.39 -18.17
CA LEU A 197 3.31 18.94 -17.07
C LEU A 197 2.49 20.17 -17.47
N TYR A 198 3.02 21.00 -18.36
CA TYR A 198 2.33 22.20 -18.86
C TYR A 198 1.39 21.90 -20.03
N ALA A 199 1.41 20.67 -20.58
CA ALA A 199 0.57 20.26 -21.70
C ALA A 199 -0.85 19.80 -21.30
N GLY A 200 -1.17 19.59 -20.01
CA GLY A 200 -2.45 18.97 -19.62
C GLY A 200 -2.96 19.15 -18.18
N THR A 201 -4.11 18.53 -17.92
CA THR A 201 -4.80 18.41 -16.62
C THR A 201 -4.06 17.45 -15.67
N PRO A 202 -4.33 17.48 -14.34
CA PRO A 202 -3.71 16.55 -13.38
C PRO A 202 -3.90 15.07 -13.70
N THR A 203 -5.05 14.70 -14.28
CA THR A 203 -5.35 13.32 -14.71
C THR A 203 -4.49 12.90 -15.91
N GLU A 204 -4.29 13.82 -16.87
CA GLU A 204 -3.42 13.59 -18.03
C GLU A 204 -1.96 13.50 -17.60
N GLU A 205 -1.50 14.34 -16.66
CA GLU A 205 -0.19 14.22 -16.02
C GLU A 205 0.02 12.82 -15.44
N GLN A 206 -0.93 12.34 -14.63
CA GLN A 206 -0.81 11.03 -14.02
C GLN A 206 -0.77 9.90 -15.05
N GLY A 207 -1.58 9.97 -16.10
CA GLY A 207 -1.55 9.01 -17.21
C GLY A 207 -0.22 9.03 -17.97
N LEU A 208 0.30 10.21 -18.29
CA LEU A 208 1.58 10.38 -18.98
C LEU A 208 2.74 9.87 -18.12
N VAL A 209 2.79 10.22 -16.84
CA VAL A 209 3.83 9.75 -15.92
C VAL A 209 3.74 8.22 -15.76
N SER A 210 2.55 7.64 -15.60
CA SER A 210 2.38 6.17 -15.53
C SER A 210 2.90 5.46 -16.79
N ASN A 211 2.62 6.01 -17.98
CA ASN A 211 3.13 5.50 -19.25
C ASN A 211 4.66 5.64 -19.35
N LEU A 212 5.24 6.77 -18.91
CA LEU A 212 6.69 6.95 -18.86
C LEU A 212 7.35 5.90 -17.97
N PHE A 213 6.77 5.59 -16.81
CA PHE A 213 7.29 4.52 -15.94
C PHE A 213 7.17 3.12 -16.56
N THR A 214 6.19 2.92 -17.44
CA THR A 214 5.97 1.65 -18.14
C THR A 214 6.92 1.47 -19.34
N TYR A 215 7.16 2.53 -20.12
CA TYR A 215 7.85 2.44 -21.41
C TYR A 215 9.25 3.08 -21.43
N GLU A 216 9.56 4.00 -20.50
CA GLU A 216 10.84 4.73 -20.41
C GLU A 216 11.50 4.54 -19.02
N ILE A 217 11.99 3.33 -18.75
CA ILE A 217 12.54 2.94 -17.44
C ILE A 217 13.70 3.84 -16.97
N GLU A 218 14.54 4.35 -17.88
CA GLU A 218 15.63 5.26 -17.51
C GLU A 218 15.11 6.63 -17.02
N PHE A 219 14.11 7.17 -17.71
CA PHE A 219 13.43 8.40 -17.30
C PHE A 219 12.69 8.21 -15.96
N ALA A 220 12.08 7.05 -15.77
CA ALA A 220 11.42 6.66 -14.53
C ALA A 220 12.37 6.59 -13.33
N LYS A 221 13.56 5.98 -13.51
CA LYS A 221 14.62 5.98 -12.51
C LYS A 221 15.10 7.40 -12.21
N PHE A 222 15.21 8.25 -13.23
CA PHE A 222 15.51 9.67 -13.03
C PHE A 222 14.46 10.39 -12.15
N LEU A 223 13.17 10.23 -12.46
CA LEU A 223 12.05 10.80 -11.68
C LEU A 223 12.02 10.31 -10.23
N ARG A 224 12.38 9.04 -10.00
CA ARG A 224 12.38 8.41 -8.67
C ARG A 224 13.63 8.75 -7.85
N ASP A 225 14.81 8.78 -8.46
CA ASP A 225 16.08 8.78 -7.72
C ASP A 225 16.80 10.13 -7.75
N ARG A 226 16.68 10.90 -8.84
CA ARG A 226 17.52 12.10 -9.04
C ARG A 226 16.78 13.41 -8.75
N ILE A 227 15.46 13.42 -8.94
CA ILE A 227 14.66 14.62 -8.74
C ILE A 227 14.46 14.97 -7.26
N PHE A 228 14.51 13.99 -6.34
CA PHE A 228 14.36 14.24 -4.90
C PHE A 228 15.61 14.84 -4.21
N SER A 229 16.62 15.25 -4.98
CA SER A 229 17.84 15.86 -4.44
C SER A 229 17.64 17.30 -3.97
N ILE A 230 18.52 17.78 -3.09
CA ILE A 230 18.50 19.17 -2.61
C ILE A 230 18.61 20.20 -3.75
N GLU A 231 19.11 19.81 -4.91
CA GLU A 231 19.25 20.70 -6.08
C GLU A 231 17.93 21.19 -6.64
N ILE A 232 16.80 20.52 -6.35
CA ILE A 232 15.46 20.97 -6.75
C ILE A 232 14.95 22.14 -5.88
N LEU A 233 15.59 22.40 -4.72
CA LEU A 233 15.14 23.39 -3.73
C LEU A 233 14.84 24.77 -4.32
N PRO A 234 15.64 25.36 -5.26
CA PRO A 234 15.34 26.65 -5.88
C PRO A 234 14.04 26.71 -6.70
N LEU A 235 13.49 25.56 -7.11
CA LEU A 235 12.19 25.47 -7.77
C LEU A 235 11.03 25.44 -6.77
N ILE A 236 11.27 25.00 -5.52
CA ILE A 236 10.24 24.85 -4.50
C ILE A 236 9.72 26.21 -4.04
N HIS A 237 8.41 26.42 -4.16
CA HIS A 237 7.73 27.62 -3.71
C HIS A 237 7.37 27.59 -2.21
N GLY A 238 7.09 28.78 -1.66
CA GLY A 238 6.57 28.94 -0.29
C GLY A 238 7.62 28.82 0.83
N PRO A 239 7.19 28.86 2.11
CA PRO A 239 8.08 28.85 3.29
C PRO A 239 8.62 27.44 3.63
N PHE A 240 8.74 26.55 2.64
CA PHE A 240 9.21 25.18 2.80
C PHE A 240 10.54 25.13 3.58
N LEU A 241 11.53 25.86 3.08
CA LEU A 241 12.87 25.89 3.65
C LEU A 241 12.88 26.49 5.07
N ASN A 242 12.07 27.51 5.33
CA ASN A 242 11.98 28.15 6.67
C ASN A 242 11.55 27.15 7.74
N SER A 243 10.61 26.25 7.42
CA SER A 243 10.14 25.24 8.37
C SER A 243 11.23 24.24 8.80
N ILE A 244 12.21 24.00 7.92
CA ILE A 244 13.37 23.13 8.18
C ILE A 244 14.43 23.92 8.95
N LEU A 245 14.80 25.11 8.45
CA LEU A 245 15.85 25.96 9.04
C LEU A 245 15.53 26.42 10.47
N ASN A 246 14.25 26.45 10.86
CA ASN A 246 13.84 26.79 12.21
C ASN A 246 14.04 25.66 13.23
N LYS A 247 14.13 24.40 12.77
CA LYS A 247 14.28 23.22 13.63
C LYS A 247 15.69 22.62 13.59
N LEU A 248 16.47 22.97 12.57
CA LEU A 248 17.80 22.43 12.34
C LEU A 248 18.85 23.04 13.27
N ASP A 249 19.76 22.20 13.77
CA ASP A 249 20.95 22.65 14.50
C ASP A 249 21.87 23.46 13.57
N GLU A 250 22.14 24.71 13.95
CA GLU A 250 22.97 25.65 13.20
C GLU A 250 24.38 25.12 12.91
N ARG A 251 24.92 24.27 13.81
CA ARG A 251 26.26 23.67 13.66
C ARG A 251 26.31 22.63 12.54
N ILE A 252 25.21 21.91 12.35
CA ILE A 252 25.02 20.94 11.25
C ILE A 252 24.85 21.71 9.93
N LEU A 253 24.09 22.80 9.95
CA LEU A 253 23.94 23.69 8.79
C LEU A 253 25.29 24.27 8.37
N LYS A 254 26.08 24.80 9.31
CA LYS A 254 27.45 25.30 9.04
C LYS A 254 28.33 24.25 8.36
N PHE A 255 28.29 23.01 8.84
CA PHE A 255 29.06 21.91 8.25
C PHE A 255 28.66 21.61 6.80
N SER A 256 27.39 21.84 6.46
CA SER A 256 26.82 21.51 5.15
C SER A 256 27.01 22.63 4.11
N ILE A 257 27.01 23.91 4.53
CA ILE A 257 27.11 25.09 3.65
C ILE A 257 28.21 24.99 2.57
N PRO A 258 29.47 24.59 2.88
CA PRO A 258 30.54 24.53 1.89
C PRO A 258 30.32 23.50 0.78
N LYS A 259 29.45 22.51 1.03
CA LYS A 259 29.16 21.42 0.09
C LYS A 259 27.94 21.69 -0.78
N LEU A 260 27.20 22.76 -0.49
CA LEU A 260 26.00 23.12 -1.25
C LEU A 260 26.38 23.76 -2.58
N SER A 261 25.59 23.47 -3.61
CA SER A 261 25.70 24.17 -4.87
C SER A 261 25.41 25.67 -4.71
N PRO A 262 25.97 26.54 -5.57
CA PRO A 262 25.73 27.98 -5.48
C PRO A 262 24.24 28.39 -5.50
N PRO A 263 23.36 27.78 -6.34
CA PRO A 263 21.93 28.06 -6.32
C PRO A 263 21.28 27.75 -4.96
N VAL A 264 21.55 26.56 -4.41
CA VAL A 264 21.00 26.12 -3.11
C VAL A 264 21.51 27.01 -1.98
N ARG A 265 22.81 27.31 -1.96
CA ARG A 265 23.42 28.16 -0.95
C ARG A 265 22.80 29.56 -0.91
N ARG A 266 22.60 30.19 -2.08
CA ARG A 266 21.94 31.51 -2.18
C ARG A 266 20.52 31.48 -1.63
N MET A 267 19.79 30.38 -1.88
CA MET A 267 18.44 30.23 -1.35
C MET A 267 18.43 30.09 0.17
N VAL A 268 19.35 29.31 0.75
CA VAL A 268 19.50 29.21 2.21
C VAL A 268 19.83 30.58 2.82
N GLU A 269 20.81 31.29 2.26
CA GLU A 269 21.23 32.61 2.74
C GLU A 269 20.08 33.63 2.70
N LYS A 270 19.24 33.60 1.65
CA LYS A 270 18.07 34.49 1.54
C LYS A 270 16.98 34.19 2.57
N ASN A 271 16.86 32.93 3.00
CA ASN A 271 15.83 32.48 3.94
C ASN A 271 16.26 32.57 5.42
N VAL A 272 17.53 32.92 5.69
CA VAL A 272 18.05 33.14 7.03
C VAL A 272 18.26 34.65 7.26
N SER A 273 17.94 35.16 8.44
CA SER A 273 18.19 36.57 8.76
C SER A 273 19.69 36.87 8.75
N LYS A 274 20.08 38.09 8.36
CA LYS A 274 21.51 38.50 8.32
C LYS A 274 22.26 38.26 9.64
N ASN A 275 21.57 38.42 10.77
CA ASN A 275 22.15 38.19 12.09
C ASN A 275 22.36 36.70 12.38
N LYS A 276 21.35 35.86 12.09
CA LYS A 276 21.43 34.42 12.27
C LYS A 276 22.46 33.79 11.31
N TRP A 277 22.56 34.31 10.09
CA TRP A 277 23.57 33.85 9.12
C TRP A 277 25.00 34.08 9.61
N LYS A 278 25.29 35.27 10.17
CA LYS A 278 26.59 35.53 10.82
C LYS A 278 26.85 34.57 11.98
N GLN A 279 25.86 34.36 12.85
CA GLN A 279 25.98 33.41 13.98
C GLN A 279 26.29 31.99 13.50
N ILE A 280 25.62 31.50 12.44
CA ILE A 280 25.89 30.19 11.86
C ILE A 280 27.31 30.12 11.31
N LEU A 281 27.79 31.17 10.62
CA LEU A 281 29.14 31.19 10.05
C LEU A 281 30.23 31.28 11.12
N ASP A 282 29.98 31.98 12.22
CA ASP A 282 30.94 32.18 13.32
C ASP A 282 30.89 31.03 14.34
N GLY A 283 29.79 30.28 14.42
CA GLY A 283 29.57 29.20 15.38
C GLY A 283 30.42 27.94 15.13
N PRO A 284 30.47 26.97 16.05
CA PRO A 284 31.19 25.71 15.84
C PRO A 284 30.55 24.86 14.73
N ASN A 285 31.34 24.04 14.03
CA ASN A 285 30.79 23.04 13.11
C ASN A 285 30.55 21.70 13.83
N LYS A 286 29.48 21.00 13.46
CA LYS A 286 29.21 19.64 13.92
C LYS A 286 29.10 18.75 12.69
N LYS A 287 29.94 17.70 12.60
CA LYS A 287 29.79 16.67 11.58
C LYS A 287 28.49 15.90 11.88
N PRO A 288 27.52 15.86 10.94
CA PRO A 288 26.28 15.12 11.15
C PRO A 288 26.53 13.62 11.13
N GLU A 289 25.68 12.88 11.82
CA GLU A 289 25.55 11.44 11.63
C GLU A 289 24.85 11.17 10.28
N PRO A 290 25.01 9.96 9.69
CA PRO A 290 24.30 9.60 8.47
C PRO A 290 22.78 9.81 8.61
N GLY A 291 22.16 10.50 7.65
CA GLY A 291 20.74 10.85 7.69
C GLY A 291 20.40 12.14 8.45
N GLU A 292 21.35 12.74 9.17
CA GLU A 292 21.15 14.02 9.89
C GLU A 292 21.75 15.22 9.16
N SER A 293 22.37 15.04 7.99
CA SER A 293 22.93 16.18 7.27
C SER A 293 21.82 17.08 6.70
N PHE A 294 22.13 18.36 6.50
CA PHE A 294 21.15 19.30 5.95
C PHE A 294 20.59 18.86 4.58
N PRO A 295 21.42 18.39 3.61
CA PRO A 295 20.92 17.81 2.37
C PRO A 295 19.94 16.67 2.61
N GLU A 296 20.31 15.66 3.40
CA GLU A 296 19.45 14.48 3.67
C GLU A 296 18.13 14.87 4.33
N ILE A 297 18.15 15.81 5.29
CA ILE A 297 16.93 16.33 5.94
C ILE A 297 16.03 17.04 4.93
N VAL A 298 16.61 17.87 4.06
CA VAL A 298 15.85 18.57 3.01
C VAL A 298 15.27 17.58 2.01
N GLU A 299 16.06 16.64 1.51
CA GLU A 299 15.64 15.61 0.55
C GLU A 299 14.51 14.76 1.13
N LYS A 300 14.64 14.32 2.39
CA LYS A 300 13.58 13.60 3.11
C LYS A 300 12.31 14.43 3.26
N GLU A 301 12.43 15.73 3.52
CA GLU A 301 11.26 16.61 3.66
C GLU A 301 10.62 16.94 2.29
N ILE A 302 11.41 17.07 1.23
CA ILE A 302 10.94 17.21 -0.16
C ILE A 302 10.15 15.96 -0.53
N PHE A 303 10.76 14.81 -0.31
CA PHE A 303 10.14 13.51 -0.51
C PHE A 303 8.82 13.41 0.27
N ARG A 304 8.85 13.70 1.57
CA ARG A 304 7.65 13.61 2.41
C ARG A 304 6.53 14.48 1.88
N ARG A 305 6.78 15.75 1.54
CA ARG A 305 5.72 16.72 1.18
C ARG A 305 5.20 16.62 -0.24
N PHE A 306 6.08 16.35 -1.19
CA PHE A 306 5.79 16.54 -2.62
C PHE A 306 5.82 15.23 -3.41
N SER A 307 6.19 14.11 -2.79
CA SER A 307 6.04 12.82 -3.46
C SER A 307 4.57 12.44 -3.61
N ARG A 308 4.25 11.89 -4.77
CA ARG A 308 2.98 11.24 -5.05
C ARG A 308 3.25 9.77 -5.34
N ARG A 309 2.33 8.90 -4.92
CA ARG A 309 2.33 7.50 -5.36
C ARG A 309 1.75 7.42 -6.77
N ILE A 310 2.41 6.69 -7.65
CA ILE A 310 1.93 6.31 -8.98
C ILE A 310 1.99 4.80 -9.13
N TYR A 311 1.12 4.30 -10.00
CA TYR A 311 1.13 2.91 -10.40
C TYR A 311 1.52 2.83 -11.89
N TYR A 312 2.39 1.89 -12.23
CA TYR A 312 2.86 1.65 -13.59
C TYR A 312 2.96 0.15 -13.85
N GLU A 313 2.91 -0.25 -15.11
CA GLU A 313 2.98 -1.65 -15.49
C GLU A 313 4.45 -2.08 -15.63
N GLU A 314 4.89 -3.03 -14.81
CA GLU A 314 6.20 -3.65 -14.93
C GLU A 314 6.07 -5.14 -14.60
N GLY A 315 6.64 -6.01 -15.42
CA GLY A 315 6.54 -7.46 -15.22
C GLY A 315 5.12 -8.01 -15.32
N ASN A 316 4.97 -9.29 -14.97
CA ASN A 316 3.70 -10.01 -14.99
C ASN A 316 3.50 -10.84 -13.72
N PHE A 317 2.25 -11.13 -13.39
CA PHE A 317 1.90 -12.11 -12.36
C PHE A 317 0.83 -13.07 -12.90
N PRO A 318 0.86 -14.34 -12.45
CA PRO A 318 -0.15 -15.30 -12.85
C PRO A 318 -1.48 -14.99 -12.16
N ILE A 319 -2.56 -15.09 -12.91
CA ILE A 319 -3.91 -15.21 -12.39
C ILE A 319 -4.57 -16.44 -13.00
N TYR A 320 -5.59 -16.94 -12.34
CA TYR A 320 -6.27 -18.15 -12.76
C TYR A 320 -7.78 -17.93 -12.88
N ILE A 321 -8.43 -18.76 -13.68
CA ILE A 321 -9.88 -18.85 -13.78
C ILE A 321 -10.30 -20.33 -13.81
N ASP A 322 -11.53 -20.59 -13.39
CA ASP A 322 -12.13 -21.93 -13.33
C ASP A 322 -13.06 -22.23 -14.53
N THR A 323 -13.24 -21.28 -15.45
CA THR A 323 -14.05 -21.43 -16.66
C THR A 323 -13.21 -21.56 -17.92
N VAL A 324 -13.62 -22.48 -18.80
CA VAL A 324 -13.09 -22.61 -20.16
C VAL A 324 -13.71 -21.48 -20.98
N GLU A 325 -12.96 -20.42 -21.28
CA GLU A 325 -13.31 -19.54 -22.39
C GLU A 325 -12.49 -19.97 -23.60
N GLU A 326 -13.11 -20.02 -24.78
CA GLU A 326 -12.53 -20.49 -26.05
C GLU A 326 -11.33 -19.67 -26.56
N ASP A 327 -10.91 -18.63 -25.83
CA ASP A 327 -9.83 -17.74 -26.26
C ASP A 327 -8.42 -18.26 -25.95
N THR A 328 -7.66 -18.34 -27.04
CA THR A 328 -6.47 -19.17 -27.35
C THR A 328 -5.15 -18.89 -26.60
N SER A 329 -5.16 -18.26 -25.42
CA SER A 329 -3.91 -17.89 -24.71
C SER A 329 -3.70 -18.49 -23.31
N LYS A 330 -4.62 -19.34 -22.83
CA LYS A 330 -4.60 -19.83 -21.45
C LYS A 330 -3.87 -21.15 -21.33
N THR A 331 -2.96 -21.26 -20.36
CA THR A 331 -2.26 -22.52 -20.05
C THR A 331 -3.03 -23.28 -18.98
N GLU A 332 -3.39 -24.53 -19.26
CA GLU A 332 -3.98 -25.41 -18.27
C GLU A 332 -2.94 -25.80 -17.20
N ILE A 333 -3.29 -25.66 -15.93
CA ILE A 333 -2.43 -25.99 -14.78
C ILE A 333 -3.22 -26.86 -13.81
N GLU A 334 -2.65 -28.01 -13.48
CA GLU A 334 -3.18 -28.90 -12.46
C GLU A 334 -2.74 -28.45 -11.06
N PHE A 335 -3.65 -28.52 -10.11
CA PHE A 335 -3.44 -28.22 -8.71
C PHE A 335 -3.90 -29.39 -7.84
N GLU A 336 -3.21 -29.60 -6.72
CA GLU A 336 -3.60 -30.53 -5.68
C GLU A 336 -3.97 -29.74 -4.41
N GLY A 337 -5.27 -29.65 -4.15
CA GLY A 337 -5.83 -28.99 -2.97
C GLY A 337 -5.79 -29.91 -1.75
N ILE A 338 -5.23 -29.41 -0.65
CA ILE A 338 -5.30 -30.08 0.65
C ILE A 338 -6.65 -29.79 1.34
N PRO A 339 -7.09 -30.62 2.30
CA PRO A 339 -8.27 -30.34 3.10
C PRO A 339 -8.20 -28.97 3.78
N GLY A 340 -9.18 -28.11 3.48
CA GLY A 340 -9.23 -26.74 3.96
C GLY A 340 -9.95 -26.55 5.31
N GLU A 341 -10.46 -27.61 5.95
CA GLU A 341 -11.39 -27.55 7.10
C GLU A 341 -10.86 -26.74 8.30
N ASN A 342 -9.53 -26.65 8.44
CA ASN A 342 -8.87 -25.89 9.50
C ASN A 342 -8.70 -24.40 9.18
N PHE A 343 -9.13 -23.95 8.01
CA PHE A 343 -8.93 -22.59 7.55
C PHE A 343 -10.22 -21.77 7.63
N ASN A 344 -10.13 -20.65 8.34
CA ASN A 344 -11.21 -19.70 8.51
C ASN A 344 -10.88 -18.41 7.78
N LEU A 345 -11.54 -18.16 6.65
CA LEU A 345 -11.50 -16.87 5.97
C LEU A 345 -12.61 -16.00 6.56
N ASN A 346 -12.23 -15.04 7.39
CA ASN A 346 -13.12 -14.01 7.92
C ASN A 346 -13.08 -12.79 7.01
N ARG A 347 -14.23 -12.24 6.63
CA ARG A 347 -14.34 -11.10 5.72
C ARG A 347 -15.47 -10.16 6.14
N SER A 348 -15.26 -8.85 5.93
CA SER A 348 -16.26 -7.81 6.20
C SER A 348 -17.35 -7.73 5.12
N SER A 349 -17.09 -8.26 3.92
CA SER A 349 -18.02 -8.29 2.79
C SER A 349 -17.78 -9.52 1.92
N ASN A 350 -18.80 -9.95 1.18
CA ASN A 350 -18.73 -11.11 0.30
C ASN A 350 -18.06 -10.77 -1.05
N GLU A 351 -16.79 -10.37 -1.01
CA GLU A 351 -16.04 -9.92 -2.20
C GLU A 351 -14.80 -10.79 -2.50
N ILE A 352 -14.42 -11.66 -1.55
CA ILE A 352 -13.28 -12.56 -1.66
C ILE A 352 -13.61 -13.91 -1.03
N GLU A 353 -13.18 -15.00 -1.64
CA GLU A 353 -13.39 -16.36 -1.15
C GLU A 353 -12.11 -17.18 -1.14
N LEU A 354 -12.04 -18.13 -0.21
CA LEU A 354 -10.96 -19.11 -0.19
C LEU A 354 -11.27 -20.19 -1.21
N TYR A 355 -10.59 -20.14 -2.35
CA TYR A 355 -10.84 -21.06 -3.46
C TYR A 355 -10.24 -22.43 -3.17
N ALA A 356 -8.94 -22.48 -2.88
CA ALA A 356 -8.22 -23.71 -2.56
C ALA A 356 -6.99 -23.40 -1.71
N ILE A 357 -6.52 -24.41 -1.00
CA ILE A 357 -5.22 -24.39 -0.35
C ILE A 357 -4.45 -25.57 -0.86
N THR A 358 -3.20 -25.35 -1.24
CA THR A 358 -2.29 -26.39 -1.70
C THR A 358 -1.15 -26.54 -0.70
N LYS A 359 -0.15 -27.36 -1.02
CA LYS A 359 1.03 -27.51 -0.17
C LYS A 359 1.74 -26.17 0.09
N ASP A 360 1.89 -25.35 -0.95
CA ASP A 360 2.74 -24.16 -1.00
C ASP A 360 2.01 -22.88 -1.40
N LYS A 361 0.71 -22.93 -1.73
CA LYS A 361 -0.08 -21.77 -2.16
C LYS A 361 -1.45 -21.69 -1.49
N ILE A 362 -1.91 -20.46 -1.28
CA ILE A 362 -3.30 -20.12 -0.97
C ILE A 362 -3.90 -19.48 -2.22
N LEU A 363 -5.04 -20.00 -2.68
CA LEU A 363 -5.77 -19.47 -3.83
C LEU A 363 -7.01 -18.72 -3.35
N LEU A 364 -7.12 -17.44 -3.72
CA LEU A 364 -8.21 -16.56 -3.34
C LEU A 364 -9.00 -16.14 -4.58
N ARG A 365 -10.31 -16.44 -4.61
CA ARG A 365 -11.20 -16.02 -5.70
C ARG A 365 -11.77 -14.64 -5.39
N ILE A 366 -11.64 -13.72 -6.34
CA ILE A 366 -12.19 -12.37 -6.25
C ILE A 366 -13.59 -12.36 -6.86
N LEU A 367 -14.60 -12.00 -6.07
CA LEU A 367 -16.00 -11.99 -6.49
C LEU A 367 -16.44 -10.64 -7.07
N LYS A 368 -15.72 -9.57 -6.76
CA LYS A 368 -16.01 -8.22 -7.22
C LYS A 368 -14.73 -7.51 -7.63
N TYR A 369 -14.80 -6.67 -8.66
CA TYR A 369 -13.64 -5.90 -9.12
C TYR A 369 -13.01 -5.09 -7.96
N MET A 370 -11.68 -5.21 -7.82
CA MET A 370 -10.87 -4.52 -6.82
C MET A 370 -9.93 -3.52 -7.47
N GLU A 371 -10.02 -2.26 -7.06
CA GLU A 371 -9.06 -1.21 -7.46
C GLU A 371 -7.68 -1.50 -6.88
N VAL A 372 -7.64 -1.82 -5.59
CA VAL A 372 -6.43 -2.23 -4.86
C VAL A 372 -6.81 -3.34 -3.88
N LEU A 373 -5.94 -4.33 -3.76
CA LEU A 373 -6.02 -5.42 -2.80
C LEU A 373 -4.62 -5.63 -2.22
N ARG A 374 -4.50 -5.49 -0.90
CA ARG A 374 -3.26 -5.70 -0.15
C ARG A 374 -3.42 -6.90 0.76
N ILE A 375 -2.38 -7.72 0.84
CA ILE A 375 -2.30 -8.90 1.69
C ILE A 375 -0.97 -8.85 2.43
N ASP A 376 -1.03 -8.87 3.76
CA ASP A 376 0.13 -8.96 4.63
C ASP A 376 0.13 -10.34 5.30
N ILE A 377 1.22 -11.09 5.11
CA ILE A 377 1.42 -12.43 5.67
C ILE A 377 2.37 -12.30 6.87
N TYR A 378 1.86 -12.61 8.05
CA TYR A 378 2.61 -12.53 9.28
C TYR A 378 3.28 -13.87 9.59
N LEU A 379 4.61 -13.92 9.46
CA LEU A 379 5.42 -15.12 9.68
C LEU A 379 5.89 -15.22 11.12
N SER A 380 6.39 -14.11 11.66
CA SER A 380 6.88 -14.03 13.04
C SER A 380 6.76 -12.60 13.58
N LYS A 381 7.10 -12.41 14.87
CA LYS A 381 7.13 -11.07 15.48
C LYS A 381 8.06 -10.07 14.78
N LYS A 382 8.99 -10.56 13.96
CA LYS A 382 10.00 -9.76 13.27
C LYS A 382 9.93 -9.88 11.76
N GLU A 383 9.07 -10.75 11.22
CA GLU A 383 9.08 -11.09 9.81
C GLU A 383 7.67 -11.09 9.24
N ARG A 384 7.50 -10.36 8.14
CA ARG A 384 6.26 -10.28 7.38
C ARG A 384 6.58 -10.29 5.89
N ASP A 385 5.64 -10.79 5.11
CA ASP A 385 5.63 -10.65 3.67
C ASP A 385 4.42 -9.82 3.24
N GLN A 386 4.50 -9.16 2.08
CA GLN A 386 3.41 -8.32 1.59
C GLN A 386 3.20 -8.48 0.08
N TYR A 387 1.93 -8.55 -0.30
CA TYR A 387 1.49 -8.60 -1.69
C TYR A 387 0.47 -7.50 -1.93
N GLU A 388 0.65 -6.74 -3.01
CA GLU A 388 -0.28 -5.70 -3.42
C GLU A 388 -0.65 -5.95 -4.88
N PHE A 389 -1.95 -6.01 -5.13
CA PHE A 389 -2.55 -6.26 -6.43
C PHE A 389 -3.46 -5.09 -6.79
N PHE A 390 -3.52 -4.76 -8.08
CA PHE A 390 -4.27 -3.60 -8.56
C PHE A 390 -5.15 -4.01 -9.74
N LYS A 391 -6.32 -3.36 -9.84
CA LYS A 391 -7.26 -3.50 -10.96
C LYS A 391 -7.59 -4.97 -11.28
N ILE A 392 -7.98 -5.72 -10.24
CA ILE A 392 -8.27 -7.14 -10.33
C ILE A 392 -9.75 -7.33 -10.65
N SER A 393 -10.04 -8.01 -11.76
CA SER A 393 -11.42 -8.31 -12.17
C SER A 393 -12.08 -9.38 -11.30
N ALA A 394 -13.40 -9.34 -11.24
CA ALA A 394 -14.19 -10.43 -10.68
C ALA A 394 -13.98 -11.73 -11.46
N GLY A 395 -14.11 -12.86 -10.77
CA GLY A 395 -13.88 -14.21 -11.30
C GLY A 395 -12.42 -14.66 -11.29
N TYR A 396 -11.47 -13.74 -11.12
CA TYR A 396 -10.05 -14.10 -11.06
C TYR A 396 -9.67 -14.72 -9.73
N ILE A 397 -8.81 -15.74 -9.81
CA ILE A 397 -8.21 -16.43 -8.68
C ILE A 397 -6.76 -15.98 -8.60
N LEU A 398 -6.43 -15.38 -7.45
CA LEU A 398 -5.08 -14.92 -7.11
C LEU A 398 -4.34 -16.01 -6.33
N GLU A 399 -3.05 -16.16 -6.60
CA GLU A 399 -2.16 -16.97 -5.76
C GLU A 399 -1.33 -16.10 -4.82
N ILE A 400 -1.21 -16.53 -3.58
CA ILE A 400 -0.21 -16.06 -2.62
C ILE A 400 0.52 -17.27 -2.02
N PRO A 401 1.78 -17.13 -1.58
CA PRO A 401 2.50 -18.24 -0.97
C PRO A 401 1.84 -18.68 0.35
N LYS A 402 1.87 -19.98 0.59
CA LYS A 402 1.58 -20.58 1.89
C LYS A 402 2.89 -20.93 2.58
N TYR A 403 3.22 -20.19 3.63
CA TYR A 403 4.34 -20.54 4.51
C TYR A 403 3.83 -21.40 5.66
N ASP A 404 4.51 -22.50 5.96
CA ASP A 404 4.12 -23.38 7.08
C ASP A 404 4.23 -22.67 8.45
N GLN A 405 5.13 -21.69 8.53
CA GLN A 405 5.31 -20.83 9.70
C GLN A 405 4.40 -19.61 9.73
N ALA A 406 3.54 -19.40 8.72
CA ALA A 406 2.61 -18.28 8.72
C ALA A 406 1.64 -18.40 9.90
N LYS A 407 1.64 -17.38 10.74
CA LYS A 407 0.76 -17.30 11.91
C LYS A 407 -0.60 -16.77 11.54
N LEU A 408 -0.63 -15.81 10.64
CA LEU A 408 -1.81 -15.07 10.27
C LEU A 408 -1.64 -14.46 8.89
N VAL A 409 -2.68 -14.50 8.07
CA VAL A 409 -2.77 -13.71 6.85
C VAL A 409 -3.89 -12.70 7.05
N ILE A 410 -3.62 -11.43 6.79
CA ILE A 410 -4.63 -10.38 6.79
C ILE A 410 -4.58 -9.63 5.47
N GLY A 411 -5.70 -9.05 5.08
CA GLY A 411 -5.73 -8.23 3.88
C GLY A 411 -6.86 -7.22 3.90
N ALA A 412 -6.76 -6.29 2.98
CA ALA A 412 -7.76 -5.28 2.74
C ALA A 412 -7.87 -4.97 1.25
N GLY A 413 -9.02 -4.48 0.82
CA GLY A 413 -9.27 -4.08 -0.57
C GLY A 413 -10.20 -2.88 -0.67
N ILE A 414 -10.14 -2.18 -1.81
CA ILE A 414 -11.12 -1.17 -2.18
C ILE A 414 -11.73 -1.61 -3.51
N ASN A 415 -13.05 -1.79 -3.53
CA ASN A 415 -13.75 -2.16 -4.76
C ASN A 415 -14.03 -0.93 -5.66
N SER A 416 -14.56 -1.18 -6.87
CA SER A 416 -14.93 -0.11 -7.83
C SER A 416 -15.98 0.88 -7.31
N GLU A 417 -16.81 0.47 -6.35
CA GLU A 417 -17.81 1.33 -5.67
C GLU A 417 -17.22 2.13 -4.50
N ARG A 418 -15.89 2.10 -4.31
CA ARG A 418 -15.19 2.72 -3.16
C ARG A 418 -15.67 2.21 -1.80
N LYS A 419 -16.01 0.92 -1.72
CA LYS A 419 -16.30 0.26 -0.44
C LYS A 419 -15.07 -0.51 0.04
N PRO A 420 -14.79 -0.49 1.35
CA PRO A 420 -13.69 -1.24 1.93
C PRO A 420 -14.06 -2.72 2.09
N LEU A 421 -13.06 -3.57 1.87
CA LEU A 421 -13.01 -4.97 2.27
C LEU A 421 -11.88 -5.11 3.29
N GLU A 422 -12.12 -5.78 4.41
CA GLU A 422 -11.09 -6.34 5.28
C GLU A 422 -11.31 -7.83 5.42
N PHE A 423 -10.23 -8.59 5.47
CA PHE A 423 -10.29 -10.03 5.70
C PHE A 423 -9.08 -10.55 6.48
N SER A 424 -9.25 -11.72 7.08
CA SER A 424 -8.19 -12.49 7.72
C SER A 424 -8.38 -13.96 7.42
N LEU A 425 -7.28 -14.68 7.23
CA LEU A 425 -7.27 -16.13 7.08
C LEU A 425 -6.50 -16.73 8.26
N LEU A 426 -7.22 -17.50 9.08
CA LEU A 426 -6.70 -18.20 10.25
C LEU A 426 -6.58 -19.68 9.94
N SER A 427 -5.46 -20.31 10.29
CA SER A 427 -5.25 -21.77 10.15
C SER A 427 -5.22 -22.51 11.50
N PHE A 428 -5.20 -21.76 12.60
CA PHE A 428 -5.22 -22.27 13.98
C PHE A 428 -5.68 -21.18 14.96
N ALA A 429 -5.85 -21.60 16.21
CA ALA A 429 -6.15 -20.77 17.37
C ALA A 429 -4.93 -19.93 17.78
N TYR A 430 -4.96 -18.60 17.57
CA TYR A 430 -3.84 -17.70 17.87
C TYR A 430 -3.94 -17.04 19.25
#